data_AF-A0A519NQ77-F1
#
_entry.id   AF-A0A519NQ77-F1
#
_cell.length_a   1.000
_cell.length_b   1.000
_cell.length_c   1.000
_cell.angle_alpha   90.00
_cell.angle_beta   90.00
_cell.angle_gamma   90.00
#
_symmetry.space_group_name_H-M   'P 1'
#
loop_
_entity.id
_entity.type
_entity.pdbx_description
1 polymer ?
#
loop_
_entity_poly.entity_id
_entity_poly.type
_entity_poly.pdbx_seq_one_letter_code
_entity_poly.pdbx_strand_id
1 'polypeptide(L)'
;MADNYVPALAADGGRILWVGCREYTLDDYAALEAHGGEVWTTDIDASAERWGREGRHRTGDVCEADRFFSDMTFDTIVCNGVLGYGVDSPEHQRKALKALAAILRPGGRLLL
;
A
#
# COMPACT_ATOMS: atom_id res chain seq x y z
N MET A 1 15.52 5.17 0.53
CA MET A 1 14.88 4.44 1.68
C MET A 1 14.20 3.18 1.19
N ALA A 2 13.49 3.26 0.06
CA ALA A 2 12.90 2.11 -0.61
C ALA A 2 13.92 1.09 -1.14
N ASP A 3 15.15 1.51 -1.41
CA ASP A 3 16.26 0.67 -1.90
C ASP A 3 16.55 -0.58 -1.04
N ASN A 4 16.19 -0.53 0.25
CA ASN A 4 16.46 -1.62 1.19
C ASN A 4 15.41 -2.75 1.18
N TYR A 5 14.18 -2.47 0.75
CA TYR A 5 13.08 -3.43 0.83
C TYR A 5 12.38 -3.68 -0.51
N VAL A 6 12.39 -2.73 -1.44
CA VAL A 6 11.79 -2.89 -2.76
C VAL A 6 12.32 -4.14 -3.47
N PRO A 7 13.64 -4.42 -3.55
CA PRO A 7 14.12 -5.65 -4.18
C PRO A 7 13.55 -6.93 -3.54
N ALA A 8 13.41 -6.95 -2.21
CA ALA A 8 12.89 -8.11 -1.48
C ALA A 8 11.38 -8.33 -1.68
N LEU A 9 10.61 -7.24 -1.80
CA LEU A 9 9.18 -7.31 -2.10
C LEU A 9 8.92 -7.60 -3.58
N ALA A 10 9.74 -7.02 -4.47
CA ALA A 10 9.64 -7.20 -5.90
C ALA A 10 9.95 -8.65 -6.31
N ALA A 11 10.88 -9.32 -5.62
CA ALA A 11 11.22 -10.73 -5.86
C ALA A 11 10.03 -11.70 -5.63
N ASP A 12 9.09 -11.34 -4.76
CA ASP A 12 7.89 -12.15 -4.51
C ASP A 12 6.80 -11.91 -5.58
N GLY A 13 6.83 -10.77 -6.28
CA GLY A 13 5.84 -10.36 -7.27
C GLY A 13 4.41 -10.27 -6.71
N GLY A 14 3.42 -10.54 -7.57
CA GLY A 14 2.01 -10.59 -7.18
C GLY A 14 1.37 -9.21 -7.04
N ARG A 15 0.19 -9.14 -6.43
CA ARG A 15 -0.53 -7.89 -6.24
C ARG A 15 -0.03 -7.15 -5.01
N ILE A 16 0.41 -5.91 -5.22
CA ILE A 16 1.05 -5.10 -4.19
C ILE A 16 0.23 -3.85 -3.94
N LEU A 17 -0.16 -3.59 -2.69
CA LEU A 17 -0.78 -2.32 -2.30
C LEU A 17 0.29 -1.38 -1.72
N TRP A 18 0.39 -0.18 -2.27
CA TRP A 18 1.18 0.90 -1.70
C TRP A 18 0.28 1.96 -1.06
N VAL A 19 0.44 2.17 0.25
CA VAL A 19 -0.30 3.15 1.04
C VAL A 19 0.54 4.41 1.21
N GLY A 20 0.02 5.56 0.78
CA GLY A 20 0.69 6.86 0.82
C GLY A 20 1.43 7.14 -0.49
N CYS A 21 0.91 8.06 -1.29
CA CYS A 21 1.41 8.38 -2.63
C CYS A 21 2.08 9.75 -2.62
N ARG A 22 3.33 9.84 -3.05
CA ARG A 22 4.08 11.10 -3.20
C ARG A 22 4.85 11.08 -4.52
N GLU A 23 5.35 12.22 -4.98
CA GLU A 23 6.10 12.28 -6.24
C GLU A 23 7.30 11.31 -6.22
N TYR A 24 7.97 11.20 -5.06
CA TYR A 24 9.12 10.31 -4.88
C TYR A 24 8.78 8.81 -4.87
N THR A 25 7.51 8.41 -4.79
CA THR A 25 7.13 6.98 -4.77
C THR A 25 6.96 6.40 -6.18
N LEU A 26 7.01 7.23 -7.22
CA LEU A 26 6.83 6.79 -8.61
C LEU A 26 7.89 5.79 -9.07
N ASP A 27 9.16 6.03 -8.71
CA ASP A 27 10.26 5.14 -9.05
C ASP A 27 10.14 3.79 -8.33
N ASP A 28 9.58 3.77 -7.12
CA ASP A 28 9.35 2.55 -6.35
C ASP A 28 8.30 1.65 -7.03
N TYR A 29 7.26 2.24 -7.60
CA TYR A 29 6.24 1.48 -8.34
C TYR A 29 6.85 0.83 -9.57
N ALA A 30 7.65 1.58 -10.33
CA ALA A 30 8.32 1.07 -11.52
C ALA A 30 9.28 -0.08 -11.17
N ALA A 31 10.02 0.06 -10.07
CA ALA A 31 10.93 -0.98 -9.59
C ALA A 31 10.17 -2.26 -9.16
N LEU A 32 9.05 -2.14 -8.44
CA LEU A 32 8.22 -3.29 -8.06
C LEU A 32 7.63 -4.00 -9.30
N GLU A 33 7.12 -3.23 -10.27
CA GLU A 33 6.54 -3.78 -11.49
C GLU A 33 7.59 -4.42 -12.41
N ALA A 34 8.83 -3.92 -12.44
CA ALA A 34 9.93 -4.48 -13.22
C ALA A 34 10.25 -5.94 -12.83
N HIS A 35 9.86 -6.38 -11.64
CA HIS A 35 10.03 -7.75 -11.16
C HIS A 35 8.69 -8.52 -11.05
N GLY A 36 7.64 -8.07 -11.75
CA GLY A 36 6.37 -8.80 -11.84
C GLY A 36 5.35 -8.46 -10.76
N GLY A 37 5.54 -7.36 -10.03
CA GLY A 37 4.50 -6.80 -9.16
C GLY A 37 3.37 -6.14 -9.97
N GLU A 38 2.13 -6.36 -9.55
CA GLU A 38 0.95 -5.60 -9.97
C GLU A 38 0.66 -4.54 -8.90
N VAL A 39 1.20 -3.32 -9.09
CA VAL A 39 1.08 -2.26 -8.08
C VAL A 39 -0.28 -1.57 -8.17
N TRP A 40 -0.96 -1.56 -7.02
CA TRP A 40 -2.11 -0.75 -6.68
C TRP A 40 -1.71 0.28 -5.63
N THR A 41 -2.34 1.46 -5.65
CA THR A 41 -1.99 2.52 -4.70
C THR A 41 -3.22 3.14 -4.05
N THR A 42 -3.03 3.67 -2.84
CA THR A 42 -4.07 4.40 -2.09
C THR A 42 -3.45 5.57 -1.33
N ASP A 43 -4.20 6.65 -1.21
CA ASP A 43 -3.89 7.77 -0.33
C ASP A 43 -5.21 8.35 0.19
N ILE A 44 -5.19 8.95 1.38
CA ILE A 44 -6.36 9.62 1.96
C ILE A 44 -6.63 10.96 1.25
N ASP A 45 -5.57 11.61 0.75
CA ASP A 45 -5.66 12.85 0.00
C ASP A 45 -5.96 12.55 -1.47
N ALA A 46 -7.15 12.96 -1.94
CA ALA A 46 -7.52 12.85 -3.35
C ALA A 46 -6.53 13.59 -4.27
N SER A 47 -5.87 14.64 -3.79
CA SER A 47 -4.87 15.37 -4.57
C SER A 47 -3.57 14.56 -4.80
N ALA A 48 -3.39 13.44 -4.09
CA ALA A 48 -2.27 12.53 -4.30
C ALA A 48 -2.55 11.48 -5.39
N GLU A 49 -3.79 11.38 -5.91
CA GLU A 49 -4.15 10.46 -7.01
C GLU A 49 -3.25 10.65 -8.24
N ARG A 50 -2.88 11.89 -8.55
CA ARG A 50 -1.94 12.23 -9.63
C ARG A 50 -0.61 11.48 -9.52
N TRP A 51 -0.16 11.17 -8.30
CA TRP A 51 1.06 10.40 -8.03
C TRP A 51 0.78 8.91 -7.80
N GLY A 52 -0.49 8.53 -7.73
CA GLY A 52 -0.91 7.15 -7.68
C GLY A 52 -0.69 6.43 -9.01
N ARG A 53 -0.86 5.10 -9.00
CA ARG A 53 -0.70 4.33 -10.23
C ARG A 53 -1.90 4.52 -11.14
N GLU A 54 -1.68 4.97 -12.37
CA GLU A 54 -2.74 5.20 -13.36
C GLU A 54 -3.61 3.94 -13.56
N GLY A 55 -4.93 4.09 -13.43
CA GLY A 55 -5.91 3.00 -13.53
C GLY A 55 -5.90 2.00 -12.37
N ARG A 56 -4.98 2.14 -11.40
CA ARG A 56 -4.83 1.26 -10.21
C ARG A 56 -4.68 2.05 -8.91
N HIS A 57 -5.25 3.25 -8.85
CA HIS A 57 -5.35 4.06 -7.64
C HIS A 57 -6.77 4.01 -7.08
N ARG A 58 -6.91 3.93 -5.75
CA ARG A 58 -8.17 4.18 -5.06
C ARG A 58 -7.90 5.13 -3.91
N THR A 59 -8.57 6.29 -3.89
CA THR A 59 -8.47 7.24 -2.77
C THR A 59 -9.30 6.74 -1.59
N GLY A 60 -8.73 6.75 -0.38
CA GLY A 60 -9.42 6.29 0.82
C GLY A 60 -8.55 6.29 2.07
N ASP A 61 -9.22 6.32 3.22
CA ASP A 61 -8.59 6.14 4.53
C ASP A 61 -8.17 4.68 4.72
N VAL A 62 -6.89 4.43 4.97
CA VAL A 62 -6.35 3.07 5.21
C VAL A 62 -7.07 2.32 6.33
N CYS A 63 -7.70 3.02 7.28
CA CYS A 63 -8.54 2.42 8.32
C CYS A 63 -9.80 1.72 7.78
N GLU A 64 -10.17 1.96 6.53
CA GLU A 64 -11.33 1.40 5.84
C GLU A 64 -10.89 0.61 4.57
N ALA A 65 -9.60 0.25 4.46
CA ALA A 65 -9.03 -0.43 3.29
C ALA A 65 -9.78 -1.71 2.91
N ASP A 66 -10.29 -2.44 3.90
CA ASP A 66 -11.10 -3.65 3.73
C ASP A 66 -12.44 -3.40 3.05
N ARG A 67 -12.97 -2.17 3.12
CA ARG A 67 -14.23 -1.81 2.45
C ARG A 67 -14.01 -1.46 0.99
N PHE A 68 -13.07 -0.56 0.70
CA PHE A 68 -12.88 -0.07 -0.67
C PHE A 68 -11.92 -0.93 -1.49
N PHE A 69 -11.28 -1.94 -0.92
CA PHE A 69 -10.64 -3.07 -1.63
C PHE A 69 -11.33 -4.41 -1.35
N SER A 70 -12.63 -4.41 -1.04
CA SER A 70 -13.41 -5.61 -0.71
C SER A 70 -13.48 -6.65 -1.84
N ASP A 71 -13.22 -6.24 -3.08
CA ASP A 71 -13.13 -7.08 -4.29
C ASP A 71 -11.72 -7.64 -4.54
N MET A 72 -10.76 -7.37 -3.66
CA MET A 72 -9.34 -7.67 -3.88
C MET A 72 -8.67 -8.32 -2.68
N THR A 73 -7.59 -9.02 -2.97
CA THR A 73 -6.64 -9.50 -1.97
C THR A 73 -5.23 -9.20 -2.48
N PHE A 74 -4.33 -8.87 -1.56
CA PHE A 74 -2.95 -8.48 -1.83
C PHE A 74 -1.97 -9.54 -1.32
N ASP A 75 -0.90 -9.74 -2.07
CA ASP A 75 0.23 -10.57 -1.66
C ASP A 75 1.17 -9.80 -0.74
N THR A 76 1.32 -8.50 -1.01
CA THR A 76 2.16 -7.57 -0.25
C THR A 76 1.45 -6.24 -0.03
N ILE A 77 1.58 -5.66 1.15
CA ILE A 77 1.14 -4.30 1.47
C ILE A 77 2.34 -3.51 2.00
N VAL A 78 2.62 -2.37 1.38
CA VAL A 78 3.60 -1.38 1.82
C VAL A 78 2.84 -0.23 2.47
N CYS A 79 2.92 -0.12 3.79
CA CYS A 79 2.31 0.94 4.59
C CYS A 79 3.38 1.67 5.41
N ASN A 80 4.42 2.14 4.71
CA ASN A 80 5.58 2.77 5.32
C ASN A 80 5.35 4.28 5.52
N GLY A 81 5.50 4.76 6.75
CA GLY A 81 5.40 6.19 7.06
C GLY A 81 3.98 6.77 7.17
N VAL A 82 2.96 5.91 7.24
CA VAL A 82 1.54 6.31 7.41
C VAL A 82 1.11 6.25 8.88
N LEU A 83 1.66 5.31 9.66
CA LEU A 83 1.44 5.24 11.10
C LEU A 83 2.20 6.38 11.80
N GLY A 84 1.48 7.29 12.44
CA GLY A 84 2.05 8.52 13.00
C GLY A 84 2.07 9.73 12.05
N TYR A 85 1.47 9.58 10.85
CA TYR A 85 1.20 10.67 9.91
C TYR A 85 -0.24 10.55 9.37
N GLY A 86 -1.22 10.61 10.29
CA GLY A 86 -2.65 10.53 9.98
C GLY A 86 -3.37 9.35 10.67
N VAL A 87 -2.61 8.35 11.12
CA VAL A 87 -3.06 7.23 11.96
C VAL A 87 -2.32 7.29 13.30
N ASP A 88 -2.64 8.32 14.10
CA ASP A 88 -1.79 8.73 15.22
C ASP A 88 -2.20 8.13 16.56
N SER A 89 -3.47 7.74 16.71
CA SER A 89 -3.95 7.12 17.95
C SER A 89 -3.71 5.60 17.93
N PRO A 90 -3.43 4.98 19.08
CA PRO A 90 -3.36 3.51 19.18
C PRO A 90 -4.64 2.79 18.74
N GLU A 91 -5.79 3.48 18.75
CA GLU A 91 -7.05 2.95 18.25
C GLU A 91 -7.06 2.93 16.71
N HIS A 92 -6.70 4.05 16.07
CA HIS A 92 -6.59 4.12 14.62
C HIS A 92 -5.53 3.17 14.08
N GLN A 93 -4.38 3.02 14.75
CA GLN A 93 -3.34 2.07 14.34
C GLN A 93 -3.85 0.63 14.36
N ARG A 94 -4.58 0.24 15.41
CA ARG A 94 -5.21 -1.09 15.48
C ARG A 94 -6.26 -1.27 14.38
N LYS A 95 -7.02 -0.22 14.07
CA LYS A 95 -8.03 -0.26 13.01
C LYS A 95 -7.39 -0.43 11.63
N ALA A 96 -6.38 0.37 11.30
CA ALA A 96 -5.60 0.25 10.08
C ALA A 96 -4.97 -1.14 9.94
N LEU A 97 -4.33 -1.66 10.98
CA LEU A 97 -3.72 -3.00 10.95
C LEU A 97 -4.78 -4.10 10.71
N LYS A 98 -5.98 -3.98 11.29
CA LYS A 98 -7.09 -4.92 11.03
C LYS A 98 -7.58 -4.83 9.59
N ALA A 99 -7.78 -3.62 9.07
CA ALA A 99 -8.24 -3.41 7.69
C ALA A 99 -7.23 -3.96 6.68
N LEU A 100 -5.93 -3.66 6.87
CA LEU A 100 -4.86 -4.18 6.02
C LEU A 100 -4.75 -5.71 6.11
N ALA A 101 -4.85 -6.29 7.30
CA ALA A 101 -4.82 -7.74 7.48
C ALA A 101 -6.01 -8.46 6.81
N ALA A 102 -7.18 -7.81 6.70
CA ALA A 102 -8.36 -8.40 6.07
C ALA A 102 -8.23 -8.51 4.54
N ILE A 103 -7.45 -7.63 3.91
CA ILE A 103 -7.18 -7.64 2.46
C ILE A 103 -5.84 -8.28 2.10
N LEU A 104 -5.06 -8.71 3.09
CA LEU A 104 -3.82 -9.43 2.88
C LEU A 104 -4.10 -10.93 2.82
N ARG A 105 -3.55 -11.63 1.83
CA ARG A 105 -3.69 -13.09 1.77
C ARG A 105 -3.05 -13.75 3.00
N PRO A 106 -3.49 -14.96 3.40
CA PRO A 106 -2.75 -15.77 4.36
C PRO A 106 -1.29 -15.96 3.91
N GLY A 107 -0.33 -15.62 4.78
CA GLY A 107 1.11 -15.67 4.47
C GLY A 107 1.63 -14.51 3.62
N GLY A 108 0.80 -13.51 3.31
CA GLY A 108 1.24 -12.27 2.69
C GLY A 108 2.11 -11.42 3.61
N ARG A 109 2.78 -10.41 3.03
CA ARG A 109 3.72 -9.53 3.76
C ARG A 109 3.12 -8.14 3.96
N LEU A 110 3.21 -7.64 5.19
CA LEU A 110 2.94 -6.24 5.52
C LEU A 110 4.25 -5.58 5.96
N LEU A 111 4.63 -4.51 5.25
CA LEU A 111 5.73 -3.62 5.63
C LEU A 111 5.14 -2.36 6.28
N LEU A 112 5.69 -1.97 7.44
CA LEU A 112 5.34 -0.76 8.19
C LEU A 112 6.55 0.17 8.30
#